data_AF-A0A4Y4JZ88-F1
#
_entry.id   AF-A0A4Y4JZ88-F1
#
_cell.length_a   1.000
_cell.length_b   1.000
_cell.length_c   1.000
_cell.angle_alpha   90.00
_cell.angle_beta   90.00
_cell.angle_gamma   90.00
#
_symmetry.space_group_name_H-M   'P 1'
#
loop_
_entity.id
_entity.type
_entity.pdbx_description
1 polymer ?
#
loop_
_entity_poly.entity_id
_entity_poly.type
_entity_poly.pdbx_seq_one_letter_code
_entity_poly.pdbx_strand_id
1 'polypeptide(L)'
;MICQQNIDRAPGRRLRRRALRGTLLAAATTAALAGGPQATALPAAGPGPDWDAIAACESSGNWKANTGNGYYGGLQFRQSSWKAAGGLKYARRADLASRRQQIRVAGRLAVLQGMSAWGCS
;
A
#
# COMPACT_ATOMS: atom_id res chain seq x y z
N MET A 1 -24.08 -30.16 9.83
CA MET A 1 -23.44 -31.48 9.94
C MET A 1 -22.02 -31.35 9.42
N ILE A 2 -21.02 -31.59 10.31
CA ILE A 2 -19.66 -32.19 10.10
C ILE A 2 -18.81 -31.57 8.96
N CYS A 3 -17.59 -31.02 9.10
CA CYS A 3 -16.38 -31.58 9.69
C CYS A 3 -15.31 -30.49 9.95
N GLN A 4 -14.76 -30.48 11.17
CA GLN A 4 -13.34 -30.64 11.49
C GLN A 4 -12.27 -30.06 10.51
N GLN A 5 -11.60 -28.95 10.87
CA GLN A 5 -10.17 -28.65 10.61
C GLN A 5 -9.69 -27.61 11.66
N ASN A 6 -9.19 -28.04 12.82
CA ASN A 6 -7.76 -28.18 13.16
C ASN A 6 -6.94 -26.89 13.01
N ILE A 7 -6.84 -26.09 14.08
CA ILE A 7 -5.67 -25.24 14.32
C ILE A 7 -5.32 -25.32 15.81
N ASP A 8 -4.17 -25.92 16.05
CA ASP A 8 -3.39 -25.89 17.29
C ASP A 8 -3.44 -24.52 17.99
N ARG A 9 -3.96 -24.51 19.21
CA ARG A 9 -3.82 -23.39 20.15
C ARG A 9 -3.32 -23.90 21.49
N ALA A 10 -2.01 -23.79 21.69
CA ALA A 10 -1.40 -23.58 22.99
C ALA A 10 -0.04 -22.89 22.75
N PRO A 11 0.46 -22.04 23.66
CA PRO A 11 0.26 -22.18 25.10
C PRO A 11 -0.03 -20.89 25.90
N GLY A 12 -0.75 -21.11 27.01
CA GLY A 12 -0.25 -20.77 28.35
C GLY A 12 0.00 -19.30 28.67
N ARG A 13 -1.05 -18.61 29.11
CA ARG A 13 -0.92 -17.34 29.85
C ARG A 13 -0.61 -17.63 31.33
N ARG A 14 0.36 -16.87 31.83
CA ARG A 14 0.52 -16.35 33.21
C ARG A 14 1.28 -17.17 34.27
N LEU A 15 2.39 -16.53 34.65
CA LEU A 15 2.80 -16.20 36.03
C LEU A 15 3.10 -17.36 36.97
N ARG A 16 4.39 -17.73 37.00
CA ARG A 16 5.01 -18.20 38.23
C ARG A 16 6.15 -17.25 38.60
N ARG A 17 5.81 -16.29 39.45
CA ARG A 17 6.77 -15.61 40.32
C ARG A 17 7.20 -16.61 41.39
N ARG A 18 8.51 -16.85 41.52
CA ARG A 18 9.20 -17.04 42.80
C ARG A 18 10.70 -17.02 42.51
N ALA A 19 11.27 -15.84 42.71
CA ALA A 19 12.70 -15.65 42.84
C ALA A 19 13.15 -16.32 44.15
N LEU A 20 14.06 -17.28 44.05
CA LEU A 20 14.83 -17.77 45.18
C LEU A 20 16.32 -17.58 44.85
N ARG A 21 16.84 -16.55 45.51
CA ARG A 21 18.21 -16.26 45.91
C ARG A 21 19.22 -17.38 45.61
N GLY A 22 20.11 -17.10 44.67
CA GLY A 22 21.43 -17.73 44.56
C GLY A 22 22.46 -16.61 44.41
N THR A 23 23.14 -16.29 45.52
CA THR A 23 24.39 -15.52 45.54
C THR A 23 25.46 -16.26 44.73
N LEU A 24 26.28 -15.54 43.95
CA LEU A 24 27.74 -15.75 43.85
C LEU A 24 28.37 -14.62 42.99
N LEU A 25 29.22 -13.86 43.69
CA LEU A 25 30.44 -13.16 43.31
C LEU A 25 30.48 -12.17 42.11
N ALA A 26 30.95 -10.98 42.47
CA ALA A 26 31.36 -9.90 41.61
C ALA A 26 32.60 -10.23 40.76
N ALA A 27 32.59 -9.75 39.52
CA ALA A 27 33.79 -9.30 38.82
C ALA A 27 33.39 -8.11 37.94
N ALA A 28 33.87 -6.92 38.30
CA ALA A 28 33.71 -5.70 37.54
C ALA A 28 34.76 -5.65 36.43
N THR A 29 34.36 -5.36 35.18
CA THR A 29 35.21 -4.62 34.23
C THR A 29 34.42 -4.06 33.04
N THR A 30 34.65 -2.76 32.81
CA THR A 30 34.63 -1.99 31.56
C THR A 30 33.32 -1.70 30.82
N ALA A 31 33.04 -0.39 30.76
CA ALA A 31 32.05 0.28 29.94
C ALA A 31 32.35 0.16 28.44
N ALA A 32 31.30 0.02 27.62
CA ALA A 32 31.29 0.46 26.23
C ALA A 32 29.90 1.01 25.88
N LEU A 33 29.83 2.35 25.78
CA LEU A 33 28.74 3.07 25.15
C LEU A 33 28.72 2.72 23.65
N ALA A 34 27.82 1.84 23.23
CA ALA A 34 27.51 1.65 21.82
C ALA A 34 26.07 2.11 21.57
N GLY A 35 25.87 3.44 21.60
CA GLY A 35 24.74 4.07 20.93
C GLY A 35 24.92 3.87 19.43
N GLY A 36 24.45 2.74 18.91
CA GLY A 36 24.34 2.55 17.47
C GLY A 36 23.37 3.58 16.90
N PRO A 37 23.64 4.17 15.72
CA PRO A 37 22.64 4.99 15.06
C PRO A 37 21.40 4.11 14.86
N GLN A 38 20.32 4.46 15.56
CA GLN A 38 19.01 4.00 15.18
C GLN A 38 18.78 4.63 13.81
N ALA A 39 19.16 3.90 12.76
CA ALA A 39 18.63 4.12 11.45
C ALA A 39 17.12 3.98 11.63
N THR A 40 16.45 5.12 11.81
CA THR A 40 15.03 5.24 11.51
C THR A 40 14.93 4.77 10.08
N ALA A 41 14.60 3.49 9.91
CA ALA A 41 14.12 2.96 8.66
C ALA A 41 12.91 3.81 8.34
N LEU A 42 13.11 4.82 7.50
CA LEU A 42 12.03 5.45 6.75
C LEU A 42 11.20 4.28 6.24
N PRO A 43 9.88 4.22 6.49
CA PRO A 43 9.08 3.14 5.95
C PRO A 43 9.37 3.11 4.46
N ALA A 44 9.97 2.01 4.00
CA ALA A 44 10.25 1.82 2.59
C ALA A 44 8.91 2.05 1.91
N ALA A 45 8.85 3.04 1.02
CA ALA A 45 7.68 3.24 0.18
C ALA A 45 7.42 1.87 -0.46
N GLY A 46 6.35 1.21 -0.03
CA GLY A 46 5.95 -0.06 -0.61
C GLY A 46 5.84 0.11 -2.13
N PRO A 47 5.87 -0.99 -2.91
CA PRO A 47 5.62 -0.89 -4.33
C PRO A 47 4.35 -0.05 -4.53
N GLY A 48 4.49 1.04 -5.31
CA GLY A 48 3.37 1.91 -5.62
C GLY A 48 2.24 1.13 -6.28
N PRO A 49 1.03 1.72 -6.40
CA PRO A 49 -0.10 1.04 -7.00
C PRO A 49 0.24 0.47 -8.38
N ASP A 50 -0.12 -0.80 -8.59
CA ASP A 50 -0.01 -1.45 -9.90
C ASP A 50 -1.15 -0.95 -10.79
N TRP A 51 -0.84 0.08 -11.56
CA TRP A 51 -1.81 0.70 -12.47
C TRP A 51 -2.25 -0.21 -13.61
N ASP A 52 -1.47 -1.25 -13.96
CA ASP A 52 -1.91 -2.21 -14.96
C ASP A 52 -2.92 -3.19 -14.38
N ALA A 53 -2.70 -3.66 -13.17
CA ALA A 53 -3.67 -4.48 -12.45
C ALA A 53 -4.98 -3.71 -12.24
N ILE A 54 -4.89 -2.43 -11.82
CA ILE A 54 -6.07 -1.56 -11.71
C ILE A 54 -6.76 -1.42 -13.07
N ALA A 55 -6.04 -1.09 -14.14
CA ALA A 55 -6.67 -0.93 -15.45
C ALA A 55 -7.27 -2.24 -16.00
N ALA A 56 -6.66 -3.38 -15.69
CA ALA A 56 -7.20 -4.69 -16.00
C ALA A 56 -8.55 -4.92 -15.31
N CYS A 57 -8.68 -4.48 -14.07
CA CYS A 57 -9.95 -4.57 -13.38
C CYS A 57 -10.99 -3.53 -13.85
N GLU A 58 -10.58 -2.26 -14.00
CA GLU A 58 -11.49 -1.14 -14.28
C GLU A 58 -12.00 -1.11 -15.73
N SER A 59 -11.16 -1.52 -16.69
CA SER A 59 -11.46 -1.40 -18.11
C SER A 59 -11.05 -2.63 -18.92
N SER A 60 -10.84 -3.78 -18.29
CA SER A 60 -10.26 -4.96 -18.94
C SER A 60 -8.92 -4.68 -19.64
N GLY A 61 -8.16 -3.69 -19.13
CA GLY A 61 -6.88 -3.26 -19.70
C GLY A 61 -6.97 -2.32 -20.91
N ASN A 62 -8.19 -1.93 -21.32
CA ASN A 62 -8.39 -1.01 -22.43
C ASN A 62 -8.10 0.46 -22.08
N TRP A 63 -6.87 0.91 -22.33
CA TRP A 63 -6.44 2.31 -22.13
C TRP A 63 -7.16 3.33 -23.02
N LYS A 64 -7.88 2.89 -24.03
CA LYS A 64 -8.70 3.72 -24.94
C LYS A 64 -10.20 3.57 -24.68
N ALA A 65 -10.60 2.99 -23.55
CA ALA A 65 -11.99 2.78 -23.22
C ALA A 65 -12.79 4.10 -23.25
N ASN A 66 -13.87 4.08 -24.01
CA ASN A 66 -14.87 5.13 -24.08
C ASN A 66 -16.21 4.49 -24.47
N THR A 67 -16.87 3.86 -23.49
CA THR A 67 -18.11 3.08 -23.68
C THR A 67 -19.38 3.92 -23.56
N GLY A 68 -19.24 5.24 -23.36
CA GLY A 68 -20.39 6.14 -23.14
C GLY A 68 -20.93 6.14 -21.71
N ASN A 69 -20.26 5.49 -20.76
CA ASN A 69 -20.64 5.45 -19.33
C ASN A 69 -20.21 6.69 -18.52
N GLY A 70 -19.63 7.71 -19.16
CA GLY A 70 -19.13 8.94 -18.51
C GLY A 70 -17.74 8.83 -17.89
N TYR A 71 -17.07 7.68 -18.05
CA TYR A 71 -15.70 7.45 -17.64
C TYR A 71 -14.82 7.19 -18.88
N TYR A 72 -13.53 7.48 -18.75
CA TYR A 72 -12.60 7.48 -19.88
C TYR A 72 -11.27 6.82 -19.54
N GLY A 73 -10.74 6.09 -20.51
CA GLY A 73 -9.41 5.48 -20.47
C GLY A 73 -9.32 4.25 -19.57
N GLY A 74 -8.10 3.76 -19.40
CA GLY A 74 -7.84 2.47 -18.74
C GLY A 74 -8.15 2.48 -17.24
N LEU A 75 -8.04 3.66 -16.62
CA LEU A 75 -8.27 3.85 -15.19
C LEU A 75 -9.63 4.47 -14.89
N GLN A 76 -10.55 4.43 -15.87
CA GLN A 76 -11.93 4.88 -15.73
C GLN A 76 -12.04 6.27 -15.08
N PHE A 77 -11.39 7.28 -15.66
CA PHE A 77 -11.44 8.64 -15.12
C PHE A 77 -12.78 9.31 -15.41
N ARG A 78 -13.38 9.95 -14.40
CA ARG A 78 -14.37 11.01 -14.65
C ARG A 78 -13.68 12.23 -15.26
N GLN A 79 -14.41 12.94 -16.13
CA GLN A 79 -13.88 14.14 -16.77
C GLN A 79 -13.50 15.24 -15.77
N SER A 80 -14.24 15.40 -14.67
CA SER A 80 -13.92 16.35 -13.60
C SER A 80 -12.61 15.98 -12.89
N SER A 81 -12.43 14.71 -12.54
CA SER A 81 -11.21 14.20 -11.89
C SER A 81 -9.99 14.32 -12.81
N TRP A 82 -10.15 14.03 -14.11
CA TRP A 82 -9.09 14.24 -15.11
C TRP A 82 -8.62 15.70 -15.15
N LYS A 83 -9.56 16.65 -15.12
CA LYS A 83 -9.25 18.08 -15.06
C LYS A 83 -8.57 18.45 -13.74
N ALA A 84 -9.11 18.02 -12.61
CA ALA A 84 -8.59 18.33 -11.28
C ALA A 84 -7.15 17.84 -11.08
N ALA A 85 -6.82 16.66 -11.60
CA ALA A 85 -5.46 16.11 -11.55
C ALA A 85 -4.50 16.66 -12.62
N GLY A 86 -4.95 17.64 -13.42
CA GLY A 86 -4.14 18.33 -14.42
C GLY A 86 -3.92 17.53 -15.70
N GLY A 87 -4.84 16.64 -16.06
CA GLY A 87 -4.76 15.81 -17.26
C GLY A 87 -4.95 16.58 -18.58
N LEU A 88 -5.55 17.77 -18.54
CA LEU A 88 -5.76 18.62 -19.72
C LEU A 88 -4.47 19.02 -20.44
N LYS A 89 -3.32 18.99 -19.75
CA LYS A 89 -2.01 19.21 -20.37
C LYS A 89 -1.58 18.09 -21.33
N TYR A 90 -2.21 16.93 -21.25
CA TYR A 90 -1.94 15.78 -22.10
C TYR A 90 -3.00 15.59 -23.17
N ALA A 91 -4.27 15.62 -22.76
CA ALA A 91 -5.38 15.49 -23.67
C ALA A 91 -6.67 16.03 -23.06
N ARG A 92 -7.66 16.34 -23.92
CA ARG A 92 -8.97 16.82 -23.48
C ARG A 92 -9.72 15.82 -22.59
N ARG A 93 -9.45 14.52 -22.74
CA ARG A 93 -10.02 13.41 -21.95
C ARG A 93 -8.97 12.33 -21.74
N ALA A 94 -9.19 11.43 -20.78
CA ALA A 94 -8.23 10.38 -20.45
C ALA A 94 -8.03 9.37 -21.60
N ASP A 95 -9.10 8.94 -22.28
CA ASP A 95 -9.04 7.99 -23.42
C ASP A 95 -8.16 8.49 -24.57
N LEU A 96 -8.08 9.80 -24.76
CA LEU A 96 -7.25 10.41 -25.79
C LEU A 96 -5.76 10.43 -25.41
N ALA A 97 -5.44 10.37 -24.12
CA ALA A 97 -4.06 10.32 -23.63
C ALA A 97 -3.45 8.92 -23.80
N SER A 98 -2.12 8.85 -23.78
CA SER A 98 -1.39 7.58 -23.70
C SER A 98 -1.49 6.96 -22.31
N ARG A 99 -1.29 5.65 -22.22
CA ARG A 99 -1.22 4.89 -20.95
C ARG A 99 -0.32 5.58 -19.91
N ARG A 100 0.92 5.91 -20.28
CA ARG A 100 1.88 6.57 -19.35
C ARG A 100 1.38 7.93 -18.86
N GLN A 101 0.68 8.68 -19.70
CA GLN A 101 0.10 9.97 -19.30
C GLN A 101 -1.06 9.77 -18.34
N GLN A 102 -1.93 8.78 -18.59
CA GLN A 102 -3.02 8.43 -17.68
C GLN A 102 -2.49 8.02 -16.31
N ILE A 103 -1.48 7.13 -16.25
CA ILE A 103 -0.82 6.71 -15.00
C ILE A 103 -0.25 7.91 -14.24
N ARG A 104 0.39 8.84 -14.95
CA ARG A 104 0.95 10.04 -14.30
C ARG A 104 -0.13 10.94 -13.70
N VAL A 105 -1.28 11.07 -14.38
CA VAL A 105 -2.43 11.82 -13.85
C VAL A 105 -3.08 11.05 -12.69
N ALA A 106 -3.12 9.72 -12.76
CA ALA A 106 -3.63 8.85 -11.70
C ALA A 106 -2.80 8.97 -10.43
N GLY A 107 -1.47 8.94 -10.54
CA GLY A 107 -0.58 9.16 -9.40
C GLY A 107 -0.78 10.52 -8.74
N ARG A 108 -1.05 11.58 -9.52
CA ARG A 108 -1.38 12.89 -8.96
C ARG A 108 -2.72 12.87 -8.25
N LEU A 109 -3.73 12.28 -8.88
CA LEU A 109 -5.05 12.15 -8.28
C LEU A 109 -5.00 11.33 -6.99
N ALA A 110 -4.24 10.23 -6.96
CA ALA A 110 -4.01 9.40 -5.79
C ALA A 110 -3.34 10.16 -4.65
N VAL A 111 -2.40 11.06 -4.94
CA VAL A 111 -1.81 11.94 -3.94
C VAL A 111 -2.84 12.93 -3.37
N LEU A 112 -3.79 13.39 -4.20
CA LEU A 112 -4.81 14.38 -3.80
C LEU A 112 -5.96 13.78 -2.97
N GLN A 113 -6.43 12.58 -3.32
CA GLN A 113 -7.65 12.00 -2.73
C GLN A 113 -7.46 10.59 -2.15
N GLY A 114 -6.25 10.04 -2.22
CA GLY A 114 -5.99 8.63 -1.92
C GLY A 114 -6.41 7.69 -3.05
N MET A 115 -6.34 6.39 -2.77
CA MET A 115 -6.66 5.31 -3.72
C MET A 115 -8.16 4.97 -3.80
N SER A 116 -9.04 5.69 -3.11
CA SER A 116 -10.48 5.38 -3.03
C SER A 116 -11.22 5.41 -4.38
N ALA A 117 -10.61 5.96 -5.43
CA ALA A 117 -11.17 5.92 -6.78
C ALA A 117 -10.96 4.59 -7.51
N TRP A 118 -10.07 3.73 -7.03
CA TRP A 118 -9.72 2.45 -7.65
C TRP A 118 -9.77 1.36 -6.59
N GLY A 119 -10.92 0.71 -6.48
CA GLY A 119 -11.21 -0.23 -5.39
C GLY A 119 -11.12 -1.69 -5.77
N CYS A 120 -10.88 -2.00 -7.05
CA CYS A 120 -11.00 -3.35 -7.56
C CYS A 120 -9.64 -4.04 -7.83
N SER A 121 -8.54 -3.43 -7.36
CA SER A 121 -7.17 -3.96 -7.32
C SER A 121 -6.74 -4.41 -5.94
#